data_AF-A0A4Q9R7L2-F1
#
_entry.id   AF-A0A4Q9R7L2-F1
#
_cell.length_a   1.000
_cell.length_b   1.000
_cell.length_c   1.000
_cell.angle_alpha   90.00
_cell.angle_beta   90.00
_cell.angle_gamma   90.00
#
_symmetry.space_group_name_H-M   'P 1'
#
loop_
_entity.id
_entity.type
_entity.pdbx_description
1 polymer ?
#
loop_
_entity_poly.entity_id
_entity_poly.type
_entity_poly.pdbx_seq_one_letter_code
_entity_poly.pdbx_strand_id
1 'polypeptide(L)'
;MGTIRAKDQAGFTLIELLIAVAIIGILAAIALPAYSNYILRGKVKAAQSDLVALSLNLENRYQRQLSYPSTTTDSTETTEALFSSWKPVQDKDFTYTLNANGSSYTVTATGTTSGLTSCVLTLNNKNDRTATSCPGSDSSW
;
A
#
# COMPACT_ATOMS: atom_id res chain seq x y z
N MET A 1 -43.53 54.26 -6.73
CA MET A 1 -42.27 54.79 -7.29
C MET A 1 -41.14 54.34 -6.38
N GLY A 2 -40.42 53.26 -6.72
CA GLY A 2 -39.36 52.70 -5.89
C GLY A 2 -38.03 52.67 -6.65
N THR A 3 -37.01 53.36 -6.16
CA THR A 3 -35.71 53.44 -6.81
C THR A 3 -34.82 52.28 -6.39
N ILE A 4 -34.58 51.34 -7.31
CA ILE A 4 -33.60 50.27 -7.12
C ILE A 4 -32.22 50.92 -7.13
N ARG A 5 -31.56 51.01 -5.97
CA ARG A 5 -30.13 51.34 -5.91
C ARG A 5 -29.34 50.15 -6.45
N ALA A 6 -28.47 50.39 -7.44
CA ALA A 6 -27.43 49.44 -7.77
C ALA A 6 -26.57 49.20 -6.52
N LYS A 7 -26.24 47.93 -6.27
CA LYS A 7 -25.37 47.53 -5.16
C LYS A 7 -23.95 47.40 -5.73
N ASP A 8 -23.02 48.21 -5.24
CA ASP A 8 -21.65 48.23 -5.74
C ASP A 8 -21.03 46.83 -5.72
N GLN A 9 -20.51 46.40 -6.87
CA GLN A 9 -19.82 45.12 -6.99
C GLN A 9 -18.38 45.29 -6.50
N ALA A 10 -18.17 45.04 -5.22
CA ALA A 10 -16.83 44.95 -4.63
C ALA A 10 -16.07 43.76 -5.27
N GLY A 11 -15.15 44.07 -6.19
CA GLY A 11 -14.21 43.11 -6.73
C GLY A 11 -13.01 42.92 -5.80
N PHE A 12 -12.39 41.74 -5.83
CA PHE A 12 -11.14 41.47 -5.13
C PHE A 12 -9.99 42.31 -5.71
N THR A 13 -9.10 42.80 -4.84
CA THR A 13 -7.86 43.43 -5.29
C THR A 13 -6.83 42.40 -5.73
N LEU A 14 -5.91 42.82 -6.60
CA LEU A 14 -4.81 41.96 -7.08
C LEU A 14 -3.90 41.52 -5.92
N ILE A 15 -3.73 42.36 -4.89
CA ILE A 15 -2.89 42.05 -3.72
C ILE A 15 -3.53 41.01 -2.79
N GLU A 16 -4.86 41.04 -2.59
CA GLU A 16 -5.56 39.98 -1.86
C GLU A 16 -5.43 38.62 -2.56
N LEU A 17 -5.57 38.60 -3.88
CA LEU A 17 -5.41 37.38 -4.68
C LEU A 17 -3.96 36.85 -4.61
N LEU A 18 -2.96 37.73 -4.67
CA LEU A 18 -1.54 37.36 -4.53
C LEU A 18 -1.26 36.75 -3.15
N ILE A 19 -1.77 37.37 -2.07
CA ILE A 19 -1.63 36.85 -0.70
C ILE A 19 -2.33 35.49 -0.54
N ALA A 20 -3.54 35.34 -1.09
CA ALA A 20 -4.27 34.07 -1.05
C ALA A 20 -3.51 32.95 -1.78
N VAL A 21 -2.96 33.21 -2.97
CA VAL A 21 -2.12 32.26 -3.71
C VAL A 21 -0.84 31.91 -2.96
N ALA A 22 -0.20 32.89 -2.29
CA ALA A 22 0.99 32.63 -1.48
C ALA A 22 0.70 31.70 -0.28
N ILE A 23 -0.40 31.92 0.43
CA ILE A 23 -0.84 31.06 1.54
C ILE A 23 -1.16 29.63 1.04
N ILE A 24 -1.89 29.51 -0.07
CA ILE A 24 -2.21 28.21 -0.69
C ILE A 24 -0.93 27.48 -1.12
N GLY A 25 0.06 28.18 -1.68
CA GLY A 25 1.35 27.61 -2.06
C GLY A 25 2.13 27.03 -0.88
N ILE A 26 2.18 27.74 0.26
CA ILE A 26 2.82 27.27 1.49
C ILE A 26 2.11 26.01 2.03
N LEU A 27 0.78 26.01 2.06
CA LEU A 27 0.00 24.86 2.53
C LEU A 27 0.17 23.64 1.60
N ALA A 28 0.15 23.84 0.27
CA ALA A 28 0.31 22.77 -0.70
C ALA A 28 1.69 22.11 -0.62
N ALA A 29 2.76 22.89 -0.40
CA ALA A 29 4.13 22.38 -0.26
C ALA A 29 4.29 21.38 0.91
N ILE A 30 3.50 21.52 1.98
CA ILE A 30 3.49 20.61 3.13
C ILE A 30 2.46 19.47 2.92
N ALA A 31 1.26 19.81 2.44
CA ALA A 31 0.14 18.87 2.34
C ALA A 31 0.36 17.77 1.29
N LEU A 32 0.93 18.10 0.13
CA LEU A 32 1.15 17.15 -0.97
C LEU A 32 2.09 15.98 -0.59
N PRO A 33 3.31 16.19 -0.07
CA PRO A 33 4.18 15.08 0.35
C PRO A 33 3.59 14.30 1.54
N ALA A 34 2.88 14.96 2.46
CA ALA A 34 2.22 14.29 3.58
C ALA A 34 1.09 13.35 3.10
N TYR A 35 0.23 13.81 2.19
CA TYR A 35 -0.85 13.00 1.63
C TYR A 35 -0.33 11.81 0.83
N SER A 36 0.70 11.99 -0.02
CA SER A 36 1.34 10.89 -0.72
C SER A 36 1.87 9.83 0.24
N ASN A 37 2.58 10.22 1.31
CA ASN A 37 3.06 9.30 2.33
C ASN A 37 1.93 8.56 3.07
N TYR A 38 0.78 9.21 3.30
CA TYR A 38 -0.41 8.56 3.88
C TYR A 38 -0.98 7.48 2.96
N ILE A 39 -1.08 7.74 1.65
CA ILE A 39 -1.53 6.74 0.69
C ILE A 39 -0.57 5.56 0.63
N LEU A 40 0.75 5.79 0.59
CA LEU A 40 1.75 4.69 0.59
C LEU A 40 1.65 3.81 1.86
N ARG A 41 1.48 4.42 3.05
CA ARG A 41 1.20 3.69 4.30
C ARG A 41 -0.06 2.82 4.20
N GLY A 42 -1.12 3.33 3.57
CA GLY A 42 -2.34 2.57 3.30
C GLY A 42 -2.10 1.35 2.41
N LYS A 43 -1.33 1.51 1.33
CA LYS A 43 -0.96 0.41 0.42
C LYS A 43 -0.17 -0.69 1.11
N VAL A 44 0.86 -0.30 1.88
CA VAL A 44 1.67 -1.22 2.69
C VAL A 44 0.79 -2.04 3.65
N LYS A 45 -0.19 -1.42 4.32
CA LYS A 45 -1.10 -2.11 5.24
C LYS A 45 -2.07 -3.06 4.54
N ALA A 46 -2.49 -2.73 3.31
CA ALA A 46 -3.23 -3.68 2.47
C ALA A 46 -2.35 -4.88 2.08
N ALA A 47 -1.08 -4.66 1.69
CA ALA A 47 -0.15 -5.73 1.33
C ALA A 47 0.21 -6.67 2.49
N GLN A 48 0.27 -6.15 3.73
CA GLN A 48 0.33 -6.98 4.94
C GLN A 48 -0.88 -7.92 5.06
N SER A 49 -2.07 -7.39 4.78
CA SER A 49 -3.33 -8.15 4.85
C SER A 49 -3.38 -9.21 3.75
N ASP A 50 -2.88 -8.91 2.55
CA ASP A 50 -2.73 -9.85 1.44
C ASP A 50 -1.79 -11.01 1.82
N LEU A 51 -0.65 -10.73 2.47
CA LEU A 51 0.28 -11.78 2.95
C LEU A 51 -0.32 -12.66 4.04
N VAL A 52 -1.11 -12.09 4.97
CA VAL A 52 -1.83 -12.88 5.98
C VAL A 52 -2.94 -13.72 5.35
N ALA A 53 -3.60 -13.23 4.29
CA ALA A 53 -4.54 -14.04 3.52
C ALA A 53 -3.83 -15.20 2.76
N LEU A 54 -2.58 -14.98 2.31
CA LEU A 54 -1.78 -16.02 1.65
C LEU A 54 -1.28 -17.08 2.65
N SER A 55 -0.80 -16.68 3.83
CA SER A 55 -0.39 -17.62 4.88
C SER A 55 -1.56 -18.51 5.32
N LEU A 56 -2.77 -17.94 5.50
CA LEU A 56 -3.98 -18.73 5.78
C LEU A 56 -4.28 -19.79 4.69
N ASN A 57 -3.98 -19.51 3.42
CA ASN A 57 -4.12 -20.50 2.33
C ASN A 57 -3.03 -21.60 2.39
N LEU A 58 -1.82 -21.26 2.80
CA LEU A 58 -0.71 -22.19 3.06
C LEU A 58 -1.01 -23.12 4.26
N GLU A 59 -1.48 -22.57 5.38
CA GLU A 59 -1.91 -23.36 6.55
C GLU A 59 -3.07 -24.31 6.19
N ASN A 60 -4.09 -23.81 5.48
CA ASN A 60 -5.19 -24.65 4.98
C ASN A 60 -4.73 -25.73 4.00
N ARG A 61 -3.61 -25.55 3.29
CA ARG A 61 -2.99 -26.62 2.48
C ARG A 61 -2.29 -27.63 3.37
N TYR A 62 -1.50 -27.18 4.35
CA TYR A 62 -0.79 -28.05 5.29
C TYR A 62 -1.75 -28.94 6.08
N GLN A 63 -2.87 -28.40 6.58
CA GLN A 63 -3.91 -29.18 7.27
C GLN A 63 -4.54 -30.31 6.42
N ARG A 64 -4.51 -30.20 5.09
CA ARG A 64 -5.09 -31.19 4.15
C ARG A 64 -4.07 -32.14 3.53
N GLN A 65 -2.80 -31.75 3.46
CA GLN A 65 -1.73 -32.48 2.76
C GLN A 65 -0.54 -32.87 3.65
N LEU A 66 -0.52 -32.42 4.91
CA LEU A 66 0.60 -32.53 5.87
C LEU A 66 1.92 -31.98 5.33
N SER A 67 1.84 -31.08 4.33
CA SER A 67 2.97 -30.47 3.63
C SER A 67 2.55 -29.17 2.96
N TYR A 68 3.46 -28.21 2.94
CA TYR A 68 3.39 -26.98 2.15
C TYR A 68 3.70 -27.27 0.66
N PRO A 69 3.61 -26.27 -0.24
CA PRO A 69 4.23 -26.40 -1.56
C PRO A 69 5.74 -26.65 -1.41
N SER A 70 6.32 -27.40 -2.36
CA SER A 70 7.76 -27.59 -2.52
C SER A 70 8.22 -26.88 -3.79
N THR A 71 8.04 -25.55 -3.81
CA THR A 71 8.27 -24.70 -4.98
C THR A 71 8.59 -23.27 -4.55
N THR A 72 9.32 -22.56 -5.40
CA THR A 72 9.44 -21.11 -5.36
C THR A 72 8.55 -20.51 -6.46
N THR A 73 8.03 -19.30 -6.25
CA THR A 73 7.34 -18.48 -7.26
C THR A 73 8.00 -17.11 -7.33
N ASP A 74 8.19 -16.60 -8.54
CA ASP A 74 8.90 -15.33 -8.78
C ASP A 74 7.95 -14.17 -9.12
N SER A 75 6.64 -14.42 -9.17
CA SER A 75 5.62 -13.42 -9.52
C SER A 75 4.27 -13.64 -8.82
N THR A 76 3.43 -12.60 -8.80
CA THR A 76 2.07 -12.68 -8.24
C THR A 76 1.23 -13.74 -8.96
N GLU A 77 1.30 -13.80 -10.30
CA GLU A 77 0.53 -14.74 -11.13
C GLU A 77 0.93 -16.20 -10.86
N THR A 78 2.22 -16.46 -10.67
CA THR A 78 2.72 -17.80 -10.34
C THR A 78 2.35 -18.20 -8.90
N THR A 79 2.26 -17.25 -7.98
CA THR A 79 1.72 -17.46 -6.63
C THR A 79 0.20 -17.73 -6.64
N GLU A 80 -0.57 -16.95 -7.41
CA GLU A 80 -2.01 -17.14 -7.59
C GLU A 80 -2.36 -18.49 -8.26
N ALA A 81 -1.52 -18.98 -9.17
CA ALA A 81 -1.72 -20.29 -9.80
C ALA A 81 -1.68 -21.46 -8.80
N LEU A 82 -0.98 -21.30 -7.66
CA LEU A 82 -0.96 -22.28 -6.57
C LEU A 82 -2.18 -22.16 -5.63
N PHE A 83 -2.80 -20.98 -5.57
CA PHE A 83 -3.86 -20.62 -4.63
C PHE A 83 -4.94 -19.78 -5.32
N SER A 84 -5.70 -20.39 -6.24
CA SER A 84 -6.65 -19.68 -7.12
C SER A 84 -7.73 -18.87 -6.40
N SER A 85 -8.10 -19.25 -5.16
CA SER A 85 -9.03 -18.52 -4.28
C SER A 85 -8.42 -17.29 -3.59
N TRP A 86 -7.10 -17.14 -3.61
CA TRP A 86 -6.40 -15.96 -3.09
C TRP A 86 -6.11 -14.99 -4.23
N LYS A 87 -6.40 -13.71 -3.98
CA LYS A 87 -6.13 -12.56 -4.86
C LYS A 87 -5.69 -11.38 -3.99
N PRO A 88 -4.51 -10.79 -4.19
CA PRO A 88 -4.06 -9.65 -3.43
C PRO A 88 -4.79 -8.37 -3.88
N VAL A 89 -5.09 -7.49 -2.93
CA VAL A 89 -5.69 -6.17 -3.19
C VAL A 89 -4.68 -5.19 -3.77
N GLN A 90 -3.36 -5.44 -3.64
CA GLN A 90 -2.29 -4.55 -4.11
C GLN A 90 -1.48 -5.08 -5.30
N ASP A 91 -2.11 -5.84 -6.19
CA ASP A 91 -1.50 -6.46 -7.40
C ASP A 91 -0.62 -5.51 -8.25
N LYS A 92 -0.97 -4.21 -8.33
CA LYS A 92 -0.26 -3.19 -9.11
C LYS A 92 0.90 -2.52 -8.37
N ASP A 93 0.92 -2.60 -7.05
CA ASP A 93 1.88 -1.90 -6.18
C ASP A 93 2.87 -2.84 -5.48
N PHE A 94 2.56 -4.13 -5.44
CA PHE A 94 3.38 -5.18 -4.84
C PHE A 94 3.39 -6.46 -5.68
N THR A 95 4.58 -7.01 -5.91
CA THR A 95 4.75 -8.38 -6.42
C THR A 95 4.80 -9.35 -5.25
N TYR A 96 4.01 -10.41 -5.30
CA TYR A 96 3.88 -11.42 -4.24
C TYR A 96 4.57 -12.73 -4.63
N THR A 97 5.50 -13.19 -3.81
CA THR A 97 6.29 -14.40 -4.04
C THR A 97 6.25 -15.36 -2.86
N LEU A 98 6.46 -16.64 -3.15
CA LEU A 98 6.52 -17.73 -2.19
C LEU A 98 7.87 -18.44 -2.35
N ASN A 99 8.53 -18.77 -1.24
CA ASN A 99 9.57 -19.78 -1.18
C ASN A 99 9.15 -20.84 -0.16
N ALA A 100 8.89 -22.07 -0.62
CA ALA A 100 8.42 -23.15 0.24
C ALA A 100 9.05 -24.51 -0.13
N ASN A 101 9.32 -25.32 0.88
CA ASN A 101 10.07 -26.58 0.78
C ASN A 101 9.32 -27.79 1.38
N GLY A 102 7.99 -27.75 1.44
CA GLY A 102 7.14 -28.75 2.10
C GLY A 102 7.08 -28.62 3.63
N SER A 103 8.20 -28.33 4.30
CA SER A 103 8.28 -28.23 5.77
C SER A 103 8.14 -26.80 6.31
N SER A 104 8.43 -25.80 5.47
CA SER A 104 8.41 -24.38 5.82
C SER A 104 8.05 -23.53 4.59
N TYR A 105 7.60 -22.30 4.84
CA TYR A 105 7.47 -21.26 3.82
C TYR A 105 7.92 -19.91 4.35
N THR A 106 8.35 -19.05 3.42
CA THR A 106 8.32 -17.59 3.55
C THR A 106 7.53 -17.03 2.37
N VAL A 107 6.56 -16.16 2.65
CA VAL A 107 5.90 -15.32 1.65
C VAL A 107 6.44 -13.90 1.74
N THR A 108 6.61 -13.27 0.58
CA THR A 108 7.22 -11.95 0.43
C THR A 108 6.31 -11.07 -0.42
N ALA A 109 6.17 -9.80 -0.06
CA ALA A 109 5.58 -8.78 -0.92
C ALA A 109 6.62 -7.66 -1.13
N THR A 110 7.06 -7.50 -2.38
CA THR A 110 8.04 -6.49 -2.78
C THR A 110 7.35 -5.37 -3.52
N GLY A 111 7.47 -4.14 -3.03
CA GLY A 111 6.85 -2.98 -3.66
C GLY A 111 7.44 -2.68 -5.04
N THR A 112 6.59 -2.33 -5.99
CA THR A 112 6.98 -2.07 -7.40
C THR A 112 6.96 -0.59 -7.74
N THR A 113 6.03 0.17 -7.15
CA THR A 113 5.78 1.59 -7.49
C THR A 113 6.71 2.56 -6.78
N SER A 114 6.83 3.77 -7.34
CA SER A 114 7.66 4.85 -6.77
C SER A 114 7.26 5.17 -5.33
N GLY A 115 8.25 5.25 -4.44
CA GLY A 115 8.05 5.36 -2.98
C GLY A 115 7.85 4.01 -2.25
N LEU A 116 7.73 2.90 -2.99
CA LEU A 116 7.65 1.54 -2.45
C LEU A 116 8.68 0.57 -3.06
N THR A 117 9.48 0.96 -4.06
CA THR A 117 10.44 0.06 -4.74
C THR A 117 11.51 -0.57 -3.83
N SER A 118 11.76 0.00 -2.64
CA SER A 118 12.64 -0.56 -1.60
C SER A 118 11.88 -1.28 -0.48
N CYS A 119 10.56 -1.20 -0.45
CA CYS A 119 9.70 -1.81 0.56
C CYS A 119 9.61 -3.33 0.32
N VAL A 120 10.10 -4.11 1.27
CA VAL A 120 9.98 -5.57 1.27
C VAL A 120 9.32 -6.02 2.56
N LEU A 121 8.13 -6.60 2.46
CA LEU A 121 7.39 -7.27 3.53
C LEU A 121 7.67 -8.78 3.47
N THR A 122 7.84 -9.45 4.62
CA THR A 122 7.85 -10.92 4.69
C THR A 122 7.02 -11.47 5.86
N LEU A 123 6.51 -12.68 5.68
CA LEU A 123 5.83 -13.48 6.72
C LEU A 123 6.19 -14.96 6.51
N ASN A 124 6.55 -15.69 7.56
CA ASN A 124 6.90 -17.10 7.49
C ASN A 124 5.96 -18.02 8.28
N ASN A 125 6.17 -19.34 8.17
CA ASN A 125 5.36 -20.36 8.84
C ASN A 125 5.49 -20.45 10.38
N LYS A 126 6.22 -19.54 11.02
CA LYS A 126 6.25 -19.35 12.49
C LYS A 126 5.51 -18.07 12.92
N ASN A 127 4.91 -17.34 11.97
CA ASN A 127 4.47 -15.96 12.12
C ASN A 127 5.63 -15.01 12.52
N ASP A 128 6.88 -15.34 12.17
CA ASP A 128 7.92 -14.30 12.10
C ASP A 128 7.55 -13.38 10.93
N ARG A 129 7.54 -12.08 11.19
CA ARG A 129 7.21 -11.04 10.22
C ARG A 129 8.33 -10.04 10.14
N THR A 130 8.56 -9.49 8.96
CA THR A 130 9.42 -8.32 8.80
C THR A 130 8.83 -7.33 7.81
N ALA A 131 9.24 -6.07 7.94
CA ALA A 131 9.35 -5.23 6.75
C ALA A 131 10.59 -4.35 6.77
N THR A 132 11.18 -4.21 5.59
CA THR A 132 12.41 -3.44 5.33
C THR A 132 12.05 -2.24 4.48
N SER A 133 12.49 -1.04 4.89
CA SER A 133 12.38 0.22 4.13
C SER A 133 10.96 0.64 3.68
N CYS A 134 9.91 0.07 4.27
CA CYS A 134 8.52 0.43 3.98
C CYS A 134 8.05 1.66 4.80
N PRO A 135 7.22 2.57 4.24
CA PRO A 135 6.74 3.74 4.97
C PRO A 135 5.80 3.40 6.16
N GLY A 136 6.29 3.57 7.41
CA GLY A 136 5.47 3.62 8.63
C GLY A 136 5.05 2.28 9.25
N SER A 137 5.95 1.30 9.25
CA SER A 137 5.78 -0.22 9.49
C SER A 137 7.00 -0.25 10.52
N ASP A 138 6.76 -0.61 11.79
CA ASP A 138 7.83 -0.90 12.76
C ASP A 138 8.31 -2.32 12.49
N SER A 139 9.63 -2.55 12.34
CA SER A 139 10.25 -3.68 11.60
C SER A 139 9.69 -5.12 11.72
N SER A 140 8.81 -5.44 12.66
CA SER A 140 8.14 -6.74 12.89
C SER A 140 6.60 -6.77 12.71
N TRP A 141 5.94 -5.63 12.50
CA TRP A 141 4.50 -5.39 12.18
C TRP A 141 3.45 -6.53 12.44
#